data_AF-A0A3M8FNP2-F1
#
_entry.id   AF-A0A3M8FNP2-F1
#
_cell.length_a   1.000
_cell.length_b   1.000
_cell.length_c   1.000
_cell.angle_alpha   90.00
_cell.angle_beta   90.00
_cell.angle_gamma   90.00
#
_symmetry.space_group_name_H-M   'P 1'
#
loop_
_entity.id
_entity.type
_entity.pdbx_description
1 polymer ?
#
loop_
_entity_poly.entity_id
_entity_poly.type
_entity_poly.pdbx_seq_one_letter_code
_entity_poly.pdbx_strand_id
1 'polypeptide(L)'
;MKKLESTILIGILIVLNVWLLYNNQQKNLIIEELHENSNSSSWNVETLDSTLIHIVNDRVLIPQNEIQLKVFFSDQGCQTCIQDEVNLLNEVYNLHPKKFNAYLITQKAPTYLTRMFGASFKYELISPEKDIFDVRYEFVNPIAVLVDSTGLVHRVHKAEVANKDKSEQFYNQVKNLFEELDTRRNKSR
;
A
#
# COMPACT_ATOMS: atom_id res chain seq x y z
N MET A 1 50.86 26.51 -17.46
CA MET A 1 49.90 26.21 -16.37
C MET A 1 48.51 25.82 -16.87
N LYS A 2 47.85 26.55 -17.78
CA LYS A 2 46.48 26.24 -18.28
C LYS A 2 46.24 24.81 -18.80
N LYS A 3 47.25 24.17 -19.40
CA LYS A 3 47.14 22.78 -19.89
C LYS A 3 47.04 21.75 -18.76
N LEU A 4 47.67 22.00 -17.62
CA LEU A 4 47.66 21.10 -16.46
C LEU A 4 46.32 21.13 -15.73
N GLU A 5 45.71 22.33 -15.63
CA GLU A 5 44.38 22.52 -15.04
C GLU A 5 43.29 21.80 -15.86
N SER A 6 43.41 21.84 -17.18
CA SER A 6 42.45 21.17 -18.09
C SER A 6 42.53 19.64 -18.00
N THR A 7 43.73 19.07 -17.88
CA THR A 7 43.88 17.61 -17.72
C THR A 7 43.37 17.12 -16.37
N ILE A 8 43.57 17.89 -15.29
CA ILE A 8 43.04 17.54 -13.96
C ILE A 8 41.51 17.53 -13.98
N LEU A 9 40.88 18.55 -14.58
CA LEU A 9 39.42 18.65 -14.69
C LEU A 9 38.81 17.45 -15.45
N ILE A 10 39.42 17.08 -16.58
CA ILE A 10 38.98 15.92 -17.38
C ILE A 10 39.12 14.62 -16.56
N GLY A 11 40.22 14.46 -15.82
CA GLY A 11 40.41 13.31 -14.94
C GLY A 11 39.31 13.19 -13.88
N ILE A 12 38.95 14.29 -13.23
CA ILE A 12 37.88 14.32 -12.22
C ILE A 12 36.53 13.95 -12.85
N LEU A 13 36.20 14.47 -14.03
CA LEU A 13 34.95 14.17 -14.74
C LEU A 13 34.82 12.69 -15.13
N ILE A 14 35.93 12.06 -15.51
CA ILE A 14 35.97 10.62 -15.82
C ILE A 14 35.70 9.81 -14.54
N VAL A 15 36.38 10.12 -13.44
CA VAL A 15 36.16 9.43 -12.15
C VAL A 15 34.72 9.59 -11.67
N LEU A 16 34.15 10.79 -11.79
CA LEU A 16 32.76 11.06 -11.41
C LEU A 16 31.77 10.24 -12.25
N ASN A 17 32.00 10.13 -13.57
CA ASN A 17 31.17 9.31 -14.45
C ASN A 17 31.21 7.84 -14.07
N VAL A 18 32.41 7.29 -13.84
CA VAL A 18 32.57 5.89 -13.43
C VAL A 18 31.88 5.63 -12.09
N TRP A 19 32.01 6.56 -11.13
CA TRP A 19 31.36 6.45 -9.82
C TRP A 19 29.83 6.50 -9.91
N LEU A 20 29.28 7.41 -10.73
CA LEU A 20 27.85 7.48 -10.99
C LEU A 20 27.33 6.19 -11.63
N LEU A 21 28.05 5.64 -12.60
CA LEU A 21 27.67 4.41 -13.31
C LEU A 21 27.69 3.21 -12.36
N TYR A 22 28.69 3.12 -11.48
CA TYR A 22 28.76 2.11 -10.42
C TYR A 22 27.58 2.21 -9.45
N ASN A 23 27.27 3.41 -8.95
CA ASN A 23 26.12 3.61 -8.08
C ASN A 23 24.79 3.29 -8.76
N ASN A 24 24.68 3.55 -10.06
CA ASN A 24 23.47 3.23 -10.81
C ASN A 24 23.33 1.72 -11.03
N GLN A 25 24.42 1.00 -11.31
CA GLN A 25 24.42 -0.47 -11.39
C GLN A 25 24.05 -1.11 -10.04
N GLN A 26 24.58 -0.62 -8.92
CA GLN A 26 24.22 -1.13 -7.59
C GLN A 26 22.72 -0.94 -7.29
N LYS A 27 22.13 0.19 -7.70
CA LYS A 27 20.69 0.41 -7.58
C LYS A 27 19.88 -0.57 -8.43
N ASN A 28 20.33 -0.86 -9.65
CA ASN A 28 19.67 -1.84 -10.51
C ASN A 28 19.76 -3.26 -9.97
N LEU A 29 20.88 -3.64 -9.35
CA LEU A 29 21.03 -4.96 -8.70
C LEU A 29 20.09 -5.12 -7.51
N ILE A 30 19.89 -4.06 -6.70
CA ILE A 30 18.92 -4.08 -5.60
C ILE A 30 17.49 -4.21 -6.16
N ILE A 31 17.18 -3.53 -7.27
CA ILE A 31 15.86 -3.62 -7.93
C ILE A 31 15.65 -5.02 -8.54
N GLU A 32 16.66 -5.61 -9.15
CA GLU A 32 16.62 -6.98 -9.68
C GLU A 32 16.50 -8.02 -8.56
N GLU A 33 17.20 -7.85 -7.43
CA GLU A 33 17.09 -8.74 -6.26
C GLU A 33 15.70 -8.64 -5.59
N LEU A 34 15.09 -7.45 -5.59
CA LEU A 34 13.70 -7.27 -5.19
C LEU A 34 12.72 -7.95 -6.18
N HIS A 35 13.01 -7.90 -7.48
CA HIS A 35 12.23 -8.58 -8.51
C HIS A 35 12.40 -10.10 -8.52
N GLU A 36 13.60 -10.63 -8.28
CA GLU A 36 13.91 -12.05 -8.31
C GLU A 36 13.40 -12.77 -7.04
N ASN A 37 13.50 -12.12 -5.88
CA ASN A 37 12.81 -12.60 -4.67
C ASN A 37 11.27 -12.54 -4.79
N SER A 38 10.73 -11.69 -5.68
CA SER A 38 9.30 -11.67 -5.99
C SER A 38 8.84 -12.84 -6.90
N ASN A 39 9.76 -13.54 -7.58
CA ASN A 39 9.44 -14.69 -8.43
C ASN A 39 9.34 -16.03 -7.68
N SER A 40 9.70 -16.10 -6.38
CA SER A 40 9.55 -17.31 -5.56
C SER A 40 8.20 -17.41 -4.82
N SER A 41 7.40 -16.34 -4.82
CA SER A 41 5.99 -16.38 -4.44
C SER A 41 5.28 -15.38 -5.35
N SER A 42 4.47 -15.85 -6.30
CA SER A 42 3.77 -14.98 -7.25
C SER A 42 2.75 -14.09 -6.52
N TRP A 43 3.19 -12.93 -6.07
CA TRP A 43 2.34 -11.83 -5.64
C TRP A 43 1.81 -11.17 -6.91
N ASN A 44 0.68 -11.67 -7.42
CA ASN A 44 -0.05 -10.98 -8.48
C ASN A 44 -0.50 -9.61 -7.92
N VAL A 45 0.26 -8.57 -8.23
CA VAL A 45 -0.12 -7.18 -8.01
C VAL A 45 -1.15 -6.86 -9.08
N GLU A 46 -2.43 -6.83 -8.70
CA GLU A 46 -3.46 -6.21 -9.53
C GLU A 46 -3.19 -4.72 -9.54
N THR A 47 -2.48 -4.27 -10.56
CA THR A 47 -2.25 -2.86 -10.81
C THR A 47 -3.55 -2.26 -11.32
N LEU A 48 -4.07 -1.27 -10.61
CA LEU A 48 -5.11 -0.38 -11.09
C LEU A 48 -4.46 0.53 -12.15
N ASP A 49 -4.32 0.00 -13.37
CA ASP A 49 -3.47 0.55 -14.44
C ASP A 49 -1.98 0.69 -14.03
N SER A 50 -1.09 0.72 -15.01
CA SER A 50 0.38 0.72 -14.84
C SER A 50 0.97 1.98 -14.18
N THR A 51 0.16 2.76 -13.47
CA THR A 51 0.52 4.01 -12.80
C THR A 51 0.75 3.80 -11.31
N LEU A 52 1.80 4.43 -10.79
CA LEU A 52 2.01 4.56 -9.35
C LEU A 52 0.86 5.37 -8.74
N ILE A 53 0.17 4.81 -7.77
CA ILE A 53 -1.00 5.43 -7.13
C ILE A 53 -0.59 6.02 -5.79
N HIS A 54 -0.92 7.28 -5.55
CA HIS A 54 -0.72 7.95 -4.26
C HIS A 54 -2.05 8.32 -3.61
N ILE A 55 -2.06 8.31 -2.29
CA ILE A 55 -3.16 8.87 -1.51
C ILE A 55 -3.01 10.38 -1.44
N VAL A 56 -4.04 11.11 -1.89
CA VAL A 56 -4.06 12.59 -1.92
C VAL A 56 -5.07 13.20 -0.93
N ASN A 57 -5.88 12.37 -0.29
CA ASN A 57 -6.95 12.84 0.60
C ASN A 57 -6.43 13.22 1.98
N ASP A 58 -6.76 14.44 2.41
CA ASP A 58 -6.36 15.01 3.69
C ASP A 58 -6.87 14.26 4.92
N ARG A 59 -7.97 13.50 4.78
CA ARG A 59 -8.52 12.69 5.87
C ARG A 59 -7.89 11.31 5.96
N VAL A 60 -7.15 10.87 4.95
CA VAL A 60 -6.52 9.56 4.96
C VAL A 60 -5.14 9.68 5.58
N LEU A 61 -5.01 9.24 6.83
CA LEU A 61 -3.76 9.32 7.60
C LEU A 61 -2.61 8.62 6.89
N ILE A 62 -1.59 9.33 6.42
CA ILE A 62 -0.39 8.70 5.87
C ILE A 62 0.47 8.14 7.01
N PRO A 63 0.93 6.87 6.96
CA PRO A 63 1.76 6.34 8.01
C PRO A 63 3.10 7.08 8.08
N GLN A 64 3.73 7.11 9.25
CA GLN A 64 5.00 7.85 9.37
C GLN A 64 6.24 6.99 9.13
N ASN A 65 6.22 5.71 9.50
CA ASN A 65 7.44 4.88 9.52
C ASN A 65 7.20 3.40 9.19
N GLU A 66 6.00 3.02 8.73
CA GLU A 66 5.66 1.62 8.50
C GLU A 66 4.61 1.47 7.40
N ILE A 67 4.55 0.28 6.80
CA ILE A 67 3.50 -0.08 5.86
C ILE A 67 2.20 -0.30 6.64
N GLN A 68 1.10 0.25 6.14
CA GLN A 68 -0.24 0.08 6.71
C GLN A 68 -1.24 -0.42 5.67
N LEU A 69 -2.23 -1.17 6.15
CA LEU A 69 -3.39 -1.58 5.40
C LEU A 69 -4.47 -0.49 5.56
N LYS A 70 -4.92 0.06 4.44
CA LYS A 70 -6.04 1.00 4.38
C LYS A 70 -7.19 0.38 3.62
N VAL A 71 -8.36 0.36 4.23
CA VAL A 71 -9.56 -0.22 3.62
C VAL A 71 -10.60 0.85 3.40
N PHE A 72 -11.11 0.93 2.19
CA PHE A 72 -12.14 1.86 1.76
C PHE A 72 -13.42 1.10 1.47
N PHE A 73 -14.47 1.45 2.19
CA PHE A 73 -15.82 0.96 1.97
C PHE A 73 -16.67 2.05 1.34
N SER A 74 -17.66 1.64 0.54
CA SER A 74 -18.72 2.50 0.04
C SER A 74 -20.07 1.97 0.48
N ASP A 75 -20.97 2.85 0.89
CA ASP A 75 -22.33 2.47 1.28
C ASP A 75 -23.28 2.30 0.09
N GLN A 76 -22.77 2.49 -1.14
CA GLN A 76 -23.46 2.23 -2.40
C GLN A 76 -23.08 0.86 -3.01
N GLY A 77 -22.19 0.13 -2.35
CA GLY A 77 -21.56 -1.06 -2.88
C GLY A 77 -22.28 -2.38 -2.69
N CYS A 78 -21.62 -3.43 -3.16
CA CYS A 78 -22.00 -4.82 -2.94
C CYS A 78 -22.03 -5.17 -1.44
N GLN A 79 -23.22 -5.35 -0.86
CA GLN A 79 -23.37 -5.64 0.58
C GLN A 79 -22.78 -6.98 1.00
N THR A 80 -22.90 -8.02 0.18
CA THR A 80 -22.28 -9.32 0.45
C THR A 80 -20.77 -9.22 0.47
N CYS A 81 -20.20 -8.48 -0.48
CA CYS A 81 -18.77 -8.17 -0.50
C CYS A 81 -18.35 -7.43 0.76
N ILE A 82 -19.11 -6.42 1.21
CA ILE A 82 -18.82 -5.72 2.48
C ILE A 82 -18.84 -6.71 3.66
N GLN A 83 -19.85 -7.58 3.75
CA GLN A 83 -19.97 -8.54 4.84
C GLN A 83 -18.78 -9.50 4.91
N ASP A 84 -18.37 -10.06 3.77
CA ASP A 84 -17.24 -10.99 3.69
C ASP A 84 -15.93 -10.30 4.08
N GLU A 85 -15.71 -9.09 3.57
CA GLU A 85 -14.54 -8.27 3.86
C GLU A 85 -14.47 -7.88 5.34
N VAL A 86 -15.57 -7.44 5.94
CA VAL A 86 -15.63 -7.09 7.37
C VAL A 86 -15.25 -8.28 8.25
N ASN A 87 -15.69 -9.50 7.92
CA ASN A 87 -15.35 -10.69 8.69
C ASN A 87 -13.84 -10.96 8.70
N LEU A 88 -13.18 -10.86 7.54
CA LEU A 88 -11.74 -11.07 7.41
C LEU A 88 -10.95 -9.94 8.08
N LEU A 89 -11.42 -8.70 7.93
CA LEU A 89 -10.74 -7.53 8.46
C LEU A 89 -10.85 -7.40 9.97
N ASN A 90 -11.90 -7.92 10.59
CA ASN A 90 -11.98 -8.04 12.04
C ASN A 90 -10.80 -8.86 12.60
N GLU A 91 -10.40 -9.95 11.92
CA GLU A 91 -9.23 -10.74 12.31
C GLU A 91 -7.93 -9.94 12.14
N VAL A 92 -7.72 -9.31 10.98
CA VAL A 92 -6.52 -8.49 10.70
C VAL A 92 -6.38 -7.37 11.73
N TYR A 93 -7.48 -6.67 12.04
CA TYR A 93 -7.50 -5.59 13.02
C TYR A 93 -7.18 -6.08 14.43
N ASN A 94 -7.71 -7.24 14.84
CA ASN A 94 -7.44 -7.79 16.16
C ASN A 94 -5.96 -8.15 16.35
N LEU A 95 -5.30 -8.63 15.29
CA LEU A 95 -3.87 -8.99 15.32
C LEU A 95 -2.96 -7.75 15.21
N HIS A 96 -3.29 -6.81 14.32
CA HIS A 96 -2.43 -5.67 14.00
C HIS A 96 -3.18 -4.32 14.03
N PRO A 97 -3.76 -3.90 15.17
CA PRO A 97 -4.67 -2.74 15.23
C PRO A 97 -3.99 -1.41 14.87
N LYS A 98 -2.66 -1.31 15.03
CA LYS A 98 -1.89 -0.09 14.70
C LYS A 98 -1.54 0.03 13.22
N LYS A 99 -1.59 -1.08 12.47
CA LYS A 99 -1.26 -1.13 11.05
C LYS A 99 -2.50 -1.15 10.15
N PHE A 100 -3.67 -0.92 10.74
CA PHE A 100 -4.96 -1.01 10.08
C PHE A 100 -5.72 0.31 10.21
N ASN A 101 -6.19 0.84 9.08
CA ASN A 101 -7.17 1.92 9.06
C ASN A 101 -8.32 1.56 8.11
N ALA A 102 -9.54 1.83 8.53
CA ALA A 102 -10.72 1.71 7.70
C ALA A 102 -11.36 3.08 7.48
N TYR A 103 -11.95 3.24 6.31
CA TYR A 103 -12.63 4.44 5.86
C TYR A 103 -13.96 4.06 5.23
N LEU A 104 -15.00 4.81 5.54
CA LEU A 104 -16.31 4.67 4.94
C LEU A 104 -16.63 5.92 4.12
N ILE A 105 -16.79 5.72 2.83
CA ILE A 105 -17.22 6.71 1.85
C ILE A 105 -18.74 6.70 1.84
N THR A 106 -19.34 7.71 2.47
CA THR A 106 -20.79 7.80 2.62
C THR A 106 -21.23 9.22 2.96
N GLN A 107 -22.49 9.54 2.65
CA GLN A 107 -23.19 10.70 3.22
C GLN A 107 -24.08 10.32 4.42
N LYS A 108 -24.16 9.03 4.76
CA LYS A 108 -25.07 8.47 5.78
C LYS A 108 -24.43 8.44 7.18
N ALA A 109 -25.21 7.93 8.13
CA ALA A 109 -24.87 7.84 9.54
C ALA A 109 -23.57 7.04 9.80
N PRO A 110 -22.78 7.45 10.81
CA PRO A 110 -21.45 6.91 11.11
C PRO A 110 -21.43 5.46 11.60
N THR A 111 -22.56 4.76 11.69
CA THR A 111 -22.68 3.42 12.32
C THR A 111 -22.97 2.31 11.31
N TYR A 112 -22.86 2.58 10.02
CA TYR A 112 -23.22 1.64 8.96
C TYR A 112 -22.45 0.31 9.06
N LEU A 113 -21.12 0.33 9.11
CA LEU A 113 -20.31 -0.90 9.12
C LEU A 113 -20.47 -1.69 10.42
N THR A 114 -20.57 -1.00 11.56
CA THR A 114 -20.74 -1.68 12.86
C THR A 114 -22.12 -2.31 13.00
N ARG A 115 -23.20 -1.58 12.65
CA ARG A 115 -24.57 -2.07 12.83
C ARG A 115 -24.99 -3.11 11.81
N MET A 116 -24.59 -2.94 10.54
CA MET A 116 -25.07 -3.79 9.45
C MET A 116 -24.20 -5.03 9.26
N PHE A 117 -22.89 -4.94 9.54
CA PHE A 117 -21.94 -6.00 9.19
C PHE A 117 -21.09 -6.49 10.37
N GLY A 118 -21.24 -5.90 11.56
CA GLY A 118 -20.53 -6.35 12.76
C GLY A 118 -19.04 -5.99 12.77
N ALA A 119 -18.64 -4.87 12.16
CA ALA A 119 -17.26 -4.39 12.21
C ALA A 119 -16.83 -4.10 13.67
N SER A 120 -15.71 -4.70 14.11
CA SER A 120 -15.11 -4.46 15.43
C SER A 120 -14.08 -3.32 15.41
N PHE A 121 -13.62 -2.94 14.22
CA PHE A 121 -12.65 -1.88 14.00
C PHE A 121 -13.28 -0.49 13.93
N LYS A 122 -12.48 0.53 14.28
CA LYS A 122 -12.85 1.94 14.07
C LYS A 122 -12.65 2.31 12.61
N TYR A 123 -13.49 3.20 12.10
CA TYR A 123 -13.36 3.76 10.76
C TYR A 123 -13.67 5.25 10.75
N GLU A 124 -13.10 5.94 9.77
CA GLU A 124 -13.30 7.37 9.55
C GLU A 124 -14.22 7.62 8.35
N LEU A 125 -14.94 8.74 8.37
CA LEU A 125 -15.84 9.11 7.28
C LEU A 125 -15.15 10.01 6.26
N ILE A 126 -15.20 9.59 5.00
CA ILE A 126 -14.72 10.37 3.85
C ILE A 126 -15.93 10.83 3.04
N SER A 127 -15.92 12.11 2.66
CA SER A 127 -16.93 12.66 1.75
C SER A 127 -16.73 12.07 0.35
N PRO A 128 -17.79 11.61 -0.35
CA PRO A 128 -17.68 11.06 -1.70
C PRO A 128 -17.23 12.09 -2.75
N GLU A 129 -17.25 13.38 -2.43
CA GLU A 129 -16.84 14.46 -3.34
C GLU A 129 -15.33 14.68 -3.41
N LYS A 130 -14.55 14.09 -2.49
CA LYS A 130 -13.10 14.24 -2.46
C LYS A 130 -12.42 13.02 -3.05
N ASP A 131 -11.48 13.25 -3.96
CA ASP A 131 -10.62 12.19 -4.47
C ASP A 131 -9.78 11.58 -3.35
N ILE A 132 -9.67 10.25 -3.37
CA ILE A 132 -8.85 9.48 -2.41
C ILE A 132 -7.44 9.25 -2.97
N PHE A 133 -7.39 8.92 -4.25
CA PHE A 133 -6.18 8.67 -5.00
C PHE A 133 -5.90 9.82 -5.98
N ASP A 134 -4.64 9.96 -6.39
CA ASP A 134 -4.22 10.84 -7.49
C ASP A 134 -4.77 10.41 -8.86
N VAL A 135 -5.30 9.20 -8.94
CA VAL A 135 -6.05 8.67 -10.08
C VAL A 135 -7.55 8.65 -9.80
N ARG A 136 -8.36 8.93 -10.83
CA ARG A 136 -9.82 8.85 -10.72
C ARG A 136 -10.22 7.39 -10.50
N TYR A 137 -10.90 7.12 -9.40
CA TYR A 137 -11.31 5.77 -9.04
C TYR A 137 -12.74 5.74 -8.50
N GLU A 138 -13.55 4.77 -8.95
CA GLU A 138 -14.93 4.61 -8.51
C GLU A 138 -15.05 3.52 -7.43
N PHE A 139 -15.38 3.93 -6.22
CA PHE A 139 -15.52 3.04 -5.06
C PHE A 139 -16.89 2.37 -5.05
N VAL A 140 -17.05 1.34 -5.88
CA VAL A 140 -18.25 0.50 -5.89
C VAL A 140 -18.12 -0.64 -4.89
N ASN A 141 -17.01 -1.37 -4.87
CA ASN A 141 -16.79 -2.46 -3.91
C ASN A 141 -15.75 -2.05 -2.86
N PRO A 142 -15.71 -2.75 -1.70
CA PRO A 142 -14.62 -2.59 -0.74
C PRO A 142 -13.25 -2.76 -1.41
N ILE A 143 -12.32 -1.91 -1.02
CA ILE A 143 -10.95 -1.93 -1.53
C ILE A 143 -9.98 -1.86 -0.38
N ALA A 144 -9.00 -2.73 -0.39
CA ALA A 144 -7.90 -2.72 0.55
C ALA A 144 -6.60 -2.38 -0.18
N VAL A 145 -5.82 -1.47 0.38
CA VAL A 145 -4.53 -1.05 -0.18
C VAL A 145 -3.43 -1.11 0.87
N LEU A 146 -2.24 -1.53 0.45
CA LEU A 146 -1.02 -1.43 1.27
C LEU A 146 -0.29 -0.14 0.92
N VAL A 147 -0.03 0.68 1.93
CA VAL A 147 0.49 2.04 1.78
C VAL A 147 1.73 2.21 2.63
N ASP A 148 2.76 2.84 2.07
CA ASP A 148 3.98 3.20 2.81
C ASP A 148 3.93 4.62 3.40
N SER A 149 5.03 5.02 4.04
CA SER A 149 5.15 6.32 4.70
C SER A 149 5.17 7.54 3.78
N THR A 150 5.26 7.33 2.47
CA THR A 150 5.15 8.39 1.46
C THR A 150 3.72 8.55 0.94
N GLY A 151 2.81 7.65 1.33
CA GLY A 151 1.45 7.60 0.80
C GLY A 151 1.35 6.84 -0.53
N LEU A 152 2.44 6.18 -0.96
CA LEU A 152 2.47 5.34 -2.15
C LEU A 152 1.74 4.02 -1.88
N VAL A 153 0.85 3.66 -2.81
CA VAL A 153 0.14 2.38 -2.81
C VAL A 153 0.99 1.32 -3.50
N HIS A 154 1.39 0.30 -2.74
CA HIS A 154 2.18 -0.84 -3.23
C HIS A 154 1.32 -1.97 -3.76
N ARG A 155 0.12 -2.13 -3.20
CA ARG A 155 -0.78 -3.20 -3.59
C ARG A 155 -2.22 -2.80 -3.39
N VAL A 156 -3.07 -3.28 -4.28
CA VAL A 156 -4.51 -3.10 -4.25
C VAL A 156 -5.19 -4.46 -4.25
N HIS A 157 -6.24 -4.58 -3.46
CA HIS A 157 -7.22 -5.64 -3.51
C HIS A 157 -8.59 -5.01 -3.65
N LYS A 158 -9.37 -5.50 -4.61
CA LYS A 158 -10.77 -5.13 -4.79
C LYS A 158 -11.63 -6.35 -4.48
N ALA A 159 -12.58 -6.17 -3.58
CA ALA A 159 -13.54 -7.22 -3.28
C ALA A 159 -14.41 -7.52 -4.51
N GLU A 160 -14.58 -8.80 -4.79
CA GLU A 160 -15.34 -9.31 -5.92
C GLU A 160 -16.52 -10.15 -5.43
N VAL A 161 -17.61 -10.12 -6.21
CA VAL A 161 -18.78 -10.94 -5.90
C VAL A 161 -18.42 -12.42 -6.06
N ALA A 162 -18.71 -13.21 -5.03
CA ALA A 162 -18.50 -14.66 -5.01
C ALA A 162 -17.03 -15.14 -5.16
N ASN A 163 -16.05 -14.27 -4.91
CA ASN A 163 -14.63 -14.63 -4.93
C ASN A 163 -13.97 -14.38 -3.56
N LYS A 164 -14.53 -15.02 -2.53
CA LYS A 164 -14.06 -14.89 -1.14
C LYS A 164 -12.63 -15.40 -0.96
N ASP A 165 -12.25 -16.45 -1.68
CA ASP A 165 -10.93 -17.07 -1.60
C ASP A 165 -9.81 -16.09 -1.97
N LYS A 166 -10.05 -15.20 -2.95
CA LYS A 166 -9.11 -14.15 -3.33
C LYS A 166 -8.90 -13.14 -2.20
N SER A 167 -9.98 -12.73 -1.53
CA SER A 167 -9.90 -11.88 -0.33
C SER A 167 -9.15 -12.57 0.81
N GLU A 168 -9.46 -13.84 1.08
CA GLU A 168 -8.77 -14.63 2.11
C GLU A 168 -7.26 -14.73 1.83
N GLN A 169 -6.89 -15.04 0.59
CA GLN A 169 -5.50 -15.09 0.15
C GLN A 169 -4.80 -13.75 0.36
N PHE A 170 -5.42 -12.64 -0.06
CA PHE A 170 -4.86 -11.31 0.13
C PHE A 170 -4.65 -10.97 1.61
N TYR A 171 -5.63 -11.22 2.48
CA TYR A 171 -5.50 -10.88 3.90
C TYR A 171 -4.54 -11.79 4.66
N ASN A 172 -4.46 -13.08 4.32
CA ASN A 172 -3.43 -13.97 4.87
C ASN A 172 -2.03 -13.48 4.52
N GLN A 173 -1.86 -13.04 3.28
CA GLN A 173 -0.63 -12.42 2.81
C GLN A 173 -0.29 -11.13 3.56
N VAL A 174 -1.27 -10.25 3.83
CA VAL A 174 -1.07 -9.04 4.63
C VAL A 174 -0.68 -9.38 6.08
N LYS A 175 -1.35 -10.35 6.70
CA LYS A 175 -1.01 -10.81 8.07
C LYS A 175 0.45 -11.27 8.15
N ASN A 176 0.87 -12.13 7.23
CA ASN A 176 2.25 -12.63 7.17
C ASN A 176 3.27 -11.49 7.00
N LEU A 177 2.98 -10.53 6.11
CA LEU A 177 3.84 -9.35 5.94
C LEU A 177 3.97 -8.55 7.25
N PHE A 178 2.86 -8.33 7.95
CA PHE A 178 2.89 -7.56 9.19
C PHE A 178 3.65 -8.28 10.31
N GLU A 179 3.48 -9.60 10.44
CA GLU A 179 4.24 -10.44 11.37
C GLU A 179 5.75 -10.39 11.10
N GLU A 180 6.14 -10.46 9.82
CA GLU A 180 7.55 -10.38 9.43
C GLU A 180 8.15 -9.01 9.79
N LEU A 181 7.45 -7.92 9.48
CA LEU A 181 7.88 -6.56 9.80
C LEU A 181 8.01 -6.35 11.32
N ASP A 182 7.08 -6.89 12.12
CA ASP A 182 7.15 -6.82 13.58
C ASP A 182 8.34 -7.60 14.14
N THR A 183 8.61 -8.78 13.57
CA THR A 183 9.77 -9.60 13.94
C THR A 183 11.09 -8.89 13.65
N ARG A 184 11.22 -8.27 12.47
CA ARG A 184 12.42 -7.52 12.08
C ARG A 184 12.65 -6.32 13.02
N ARG A 185 11.59 -5.57 13.35
CA ARG A 185 11.67 -4.42 14.26
C ARG A 185 12.15 -4.81 15.67
N ASN A 186 11.74 -5.98 16.16
CA ASN A 186 12.15 -6.48 17.47
C ASN A 186 13.60 -6.95 17.49
N LYS A 187 14.18 -7.38 16.36
CA LYS A 187 15.60 -7.77 16.26
C LYS A 187 16.55 -6.58 16.17
N SER A 188 16.08 -5.41 15.73
CA SER A 188 16.89 -4.20 15.58
C SER A 188 16.92 -3.31 16.84
N ARG A 189 16.30 -3.74 17.94
CA ARG A 189 16.33 -3.09 19.25
C ARG A 189 17.19 -3.90 20.21
#